data_AF-A0A3P9CPU5-F1
#
_entry.id   AF-A0A3P9CPU5-F1
#
_cell.length_a   1.000
_cell.length_b   1.000
_cell.length_c   1.000
_cell.angle_alpha   90.00
_cell.angle_beta   90.00
_cell.angle_gamma   90.00
#
_symmetry.space_group_name_H-M   'P 1'
#
loop_
_entity.id
_entity.type
_entity.pdbx_description
1 polymer ?
#
loop_
_entity_poly.entity_id
_entity_poly.type
_entity_poly.pdbx_seq_one_letter_code
_entity_poly.pdbx_strand_id
1 'polypeptide(L)'
;MDMTTEDGYCHPPAVFSIGADRGFLVCRSCGKNGQPQACRKCGSTGHNADNCEQVRCRSCGKNGHITRDCKEPRRCHLCGSDTHMARDLYAGQPQACRKCGSTGHNADRCEQMRCRSCGKIGHITKDCKEPRKCHLCDSETHMARDCTRPRSYSEIEAGRTT
;
A
#
# COMPACT_ATOMS: atom_id res chain seq x y z
N MET A 1 29.31 -2.58 -12.00
CA MET A 1 30.42 -2.26 -11.08
C MET A 1 29.78 -2.05 -9.71
N ASP A 2 29.68 -3.01 -8.79
CA ASP A 2 30.18 -4.37 -8.67
C ASP A 2 29.19 -5.06 -7.69
N MET A 3 28.58 -6.19 -8.07
CA MET A 3 27.51 -6.85 -7.28
C MET A 3 27.80 -8.33 -7.01
N THR A 4 29.07 -8.73 -6.95
CA THR A 4 29.43 -10.13 -6.78
C THR A 4 30.64 -10.27 -5.88
N THR A 5 30.40 -10.37 -4.57
CA THR A 5 31.27 -11.16 -3.69
C THR A 5 30.83 -12.63 -3.76
N GLU A 6 31.78 -13.54 -3.58
CA GLU A 6 31.68 -14.99 -3.82
C GLU A 6 30.58 -15.74 -3.04
N ASP A 7 29.83 -15.07 -2.14
CA ASP A 7 28.79 -15.65 -1.26
C ASP A 7 27.34 -15.24 -1.61
N GLY A 8 27.07 -14.73 -2.80
CA GLY A 8 25.73 -14.30 -3.20
C GLY A 8 25.27 -12.98 -2.58
N TYR A 9 24.01 -12.62 -2.81
CA TYR A 9 23.44 -11.34 -2.34
C TYR A 9 23.19 -11.39 -0.83
N CYS A 10 24.07 -10.80 -0.02
CA CYS A 10 23.86 -10.67 1.44
C CYS A 10 22.61 -9.85 1.81
N HIS A 11 22.12 -9.01 0.89
CA HIS A 11 20.87 -8.28 1.01
C HIS A 11 20.30 -7.97 -0.37
N PRO A 12 18.97 -7.80 -0.50
CA PRO A 12 18.38 -7.28 -1.72
C PRO A 12 18.80 -5.81 -1.93
N PRO A 13 18.61 -5.26 -3.14
CA PRO A 13 18.87 -3.85 -3.42
C PRO A 13 18.07 -2.91 -2.51
N ALA A 14 18.69 -1.80 -2.10
CA ALA A 14 18.04 -0.78 -1.27
C ALA A 14 16.78 -0.20 -1.91
N VAL A 15 16.83 -0.03 -3.23
CA VAL A 15 15.69 0.33 -4.06
C VAL A 15 15.40 -0.84 -4.97
N PHE A 16 14.17 -1.34 -4.93
CA PHE A 16 13.71 -2.44 -5.76
C PHE A 16 12.35 -2.10 -6.35
N SER A 17 11.93 -2.84 -7.37
CA SER A 17 10.61 -2.70 -7.98
C SER A 17 9.90 -4.04 -7.96
N ILE A 18 8.69 -4.08 -7.41
CA ILE A 18 7.78 -5.22 -7.53
C ILE A 18 6.63 -4.74 -8.41
N GLY A 19 6.61 -5.20 -9.66
CA GLY A 19 5.69 -4.64 -10.66
C GLY A 19 5.93 -3.13 -10.85
N ALA A 20 4.87 -2.33 -10.67
CA ALA A 20 4.94 -0.87 -10.75
C ALA A 20 5.29 -0.20 -9.41
N ASP A 21 5.32 -0.95 -8.31
CA ASP A 21 5.62 -0.41 -6.99
C ASP A 21 7.12 -0.38 -6.73
N ARG A 22 7.65 0.82 -6.53
CA ARG A 22 9.03 1.04 -6.12
C ARG A 22 9.13 1.00 -4.60
N GLY A 23 9.82 -0.02 -4.09
CA GLY A 23 10.08 -0.22 -2.67
C GLY A 23 11.42 0.35 -2.23
N PHE A 24 11.53 0.61 -0.93
CA PHE A 24 12.80 0.93 -0.28
C PHE A 24 12.98 0.02 0.92
N LEU A 25 14.06 -0.75 0.93
CA LEU A 25 14.41 -1.65 2.03
C LEU A 25 15.71 -1.18 2.65
N VAL A 26 15.77 -1.19 3.98
CA VAL A 26 16.99 -0.90 4.74
C VAL A 26 17.31 -2.12 5.57
N CYS A 27 18.27 -2.92 5.10
CA CYS A 27 18.78 -4.03 5.88
C CYS A 27 19.93 -3.54 6.76
N ARG A 28 19.68 -3.47 8.07
CA ARG A 28 20.66 -3.00 9.06
C ARG A 28 21.59 -4.11 9.57
N SER A 29 21.29 -5.37 9.22
CA SER A 29 21.90 -6.55 9.84
C SER A 29 22.46 -7.56 8.82
N CYS A 30 22.71 -7.14 7.58
CA CYS A 30 23.30 -7.98 6.54
C CYS A 30 24.81 -7.70 6.37
N GLY A 31 25.64 -8.74 6.46
CA GLY A 31 27.09 -8.63 6.35
C GLY A 31 27.73 -7.80 7.48
N LYS A 32 29.02 -7.48 7.35
CA LYS A 32 29.79 -6.75 8.40
C LYS A 32 29.43 -5.26 8.51
N ASN A 33 28.90 -4.64 7.45
CA ASN A 33 28.69 -3.19 7.36
C ASN A 33 27.23 -2.77 7.13
N GLY A 34 26.29 -3.72 7.10
CA GLY A 34 24.92 -3.44 6.70
C GLY A 34 24.80 -3.05 5.23
N GLN A 35 23.57 -2.85 4.77
CA GLN A 35 23.30 -2.41 3.41
C GLN A 35 23.65 -0.91 3.28
N PRO A 36 24.36 -0.49 2.21
CA PRO A 36 24.74 0.90 2.04
C PRO A 36 23.51 1.83 1.94
N GLN A 37 23.61 2.99 2.58
CA GLN A 37 22.53 3.98 2.57
C GLN A 37 22.36 4.55 1.15
N ALA A 38 21.29 4.12 0.50
CA ALA A 38 20.90 4.64 -0.80
C ALA A 38 19.89 5.78 -0.65
N CYS A 39 19.93 6.72 -1.59
CA CYS A 39 18.97 7.79 -1.70
C CYS A 39 17.59 7.25 -2.07
N ARG A 40 16.58 7.54 -1.23
CA ARG A 40 15.19 7.12 -1.46
C ARG A 40 14.56 7.68 -2.74
N LYS A 41 15.10 8.77 -3.30
CA LYS A 41 14.62 9.39 -4.54
C LYS A 41 15.22 8.75 -5.79
N CYS A 42 16.54 8.67 -5.88
CA CYS A 42 17.22 8.20 -7.10
C CYS A 42 17.74 6.75 -7.01
N GLY A 43 18.04 6.25 -5.80
CA GLY A 43 18.60 4.93 -5.54
C GLY A 43 20.13 4.87 -5.51
N SER A 44 20.81 5.97 -5.84
CA SER A 44 22.27 6.07 -5.74
C SER A 44 22.72 6.18 -4.29
N THR A 45 23.90 5.66 -4.00
CA THR A 45 24.59 5.81 -2.71
C THR A 45 25.38 7.13 -2.66
N GLY A 46 25.82 7.53 -1.47
CA GLY A 46 26.65 8.73 -1.28
C GLY A 46 25.90 10.04 -0.98
N HIS A 47 24.57 10.05 -1.06
CA HIS A 47 23.75 11.19 -0.63
C HIS A 47 22.39 10.74 -0.07
N ASN A 48 21.72 11.63 0.68
CA ASN A 48 20.37 11.42 1.19
C ASN A 48 19.31 12.03 0.25
N ALA A 49 18.03 11.87 0.58
CA ALA A 49 16.96 12.40 -0.26
C ALA A 49 16.96 13.93 -0.35
N ASP A 50 17.50 14.63 0.64
CA ASP A 50 17.49 16.09 0.71
C ASP A 50 18.53 16.70 -0.23
N ASN A 51 19.71 16.09 -0.32
CA ASN A 51 20.81 16.48 -1.22
C ASN A 51 20.75 15.78 -2.58
N CYS A 52 19.55 15.37 -3.01
CA CYS A 52 19.38 14.66 -4.27
C CYS A 52 19.05 15.63 -5.40
N GLU A 53 20.03 15.86 -6.28
CA GLU A 53 19.90 16.72 -7.47
C GLU A 53 19.16 16.04 -8.63
N GLN A 54 19.02 14.71 -8.56
CA GLN A 54 18.33 13.92 -9.58
C GLN A 54 16.82 14.16 -9.54
N VAL A 55 16.30 14.83 -10.57
CA VAL A 55 14.85 14.95 -10.78
C VAL A 55 14.36 13.68 -11.45
N ARG A 56 13.71 12.80 -10.68
CA ARG A 56 13.16 11.52 -11.13
C ARG A 56 11.64 11.47 -10.92
N CYS A 57 10.91 11.13 -11.97
CA CYS A 57 9.47 10.99 -11.94
C CYS A 57 9.06 9.76 -11.11
N ARG A 58 8.17 9.94 -10.14
CA ARG A 58 7.70 8.84 -9.27
C ARG A 58 6.68 7.93 -9.94
N SER A 59 6.08 8.38 -11.05
CA SER A 59 5.05 7.60 -11.75
C SER A 59 5.62 6.72 -12.85
N CYS A 60 6.59 7.22 -13.64
CA CYS A 60 7.22 6.43 -14.72
C CYS A 60 8.65 5.99 -14.40
N GLY A 61 9.26 6.53 -13.34
CA GLY A 61 10.63 6.18 -12.94
C GLY A 61 11.73 6.77 -13.82
N LYS A 62 11.42 7.56 -14.86
CA LYS A 62 12.41 8.23 -15.72
C LYS A 62 12.94 9.52 -15.09
N ASN A 63 14.15 9.91 -15.46
CA ASN A 63 14.79 11.15 -15.01
C ASN A 63 14.37 12.35 -15.88
N GLY A 64 14.66 13.57 -15.41
CA GLY A 64 14.47 14.83 -16.14
C GLY A 64 13.12 15.51 -15.95
N HIS A 65 12.17 14.91 -15.22
CA HIS A 65 10.86 15.52 -14.95
C HIS A 65 10.24 15.02 -13.65
N ILE A 66 9.29 15.80 -13.11
CA ILE A 66 8.46 15.41 -11.96
C ILE A 66 7.16 14.75 -12.41
N THR A 67 6.46 14.10 -11.48
CA THR A 67 5.18 13.42 -11.75
C THR A 67 4.12 14.31 -12.42
N ARG A 68 4.16 15.63 -12.19
CA ARG A 68 3.23 16.58 -12.81
C ARG A 68 3.46 16.71 -14.32
N ASP A 69 4.71 16.67 -14.75
CA ASP A 69 5.11 16.88 -16.14
C ASP A 69 5.34 15.54 -16.88
N CYS A 70 4.88 14.43 -16.27
CA CYS A 70 5.01 13.09 -16.82
C CYS A 70 4.02 12.87 -17.96
N LYS A 71 4.55 12.69 -19.17
CA LYS A 71 3.78 12.37 -20.39
C LYS A 71 3.48 10.88 -20.56
N GLU A 72 4.13 10.03 -19.76
CA GLU A 72 3.92 8.58 -19.82
C GLU A 72 2.55 8.20 -19.23
N PRO A 73 1.88 7.17 -19.79
CA PRO A 73 0.62 6.68 -19.26
C PRO A 73 0.80 6.18 -17.84
N ARG A 74 -0.16 6.51 -16.97
CA ARG A 74 -0.18 6.00 -15.61
C ARG A 74 -0.59 4.54 -15.63
N ARG A 75 0.22 3.69 -15.00
CA ARG A 75 -0.06 2.25 -14.89
C ARG A 75 -0.60 1.89 -13.53
N CYS A 76 -1.50 0.91 -13.48
CA CYS A 76 -2.00 0.27 -12.27
C CYS A 76 -0.81 -0.25 -11.46
N HIS A 77 -0.80 0.09 -10.18
CA HIS A 77 0.29 -0.30 -9.30
C HIS A 77 0.32 -1.81 -9.04
N LEU A 78 -0.86 -2.45 -9.00
CA LEU A 78 -1.01 -3.89 -8.73
C LEU A 78 -0.69 -4.76 -9.95
N CYS A 79 -1.14 -4.39 -11.16
CA CYS A 79 -1.05 -5.26 -12.34
C CYS A 79 -0.28 -4.64 -13.52
N GLY A 80 0.16 -3.38 -13.43
CA GLY A 80 0.92 -2.71 -14.48
C GLY A 80 0.12 -2.27 -15.71
N SER A 81 -1.20 -2.49 -15.74
CA SER A 81 -2.09 -2.08 -16.84
C SER A 81 -2.22 -0.56 -16.95
N ASP A 82 -2.27 -0.01 -18.16
CA ASP A 82 -2.56 1.41 -18.42
C ASP A 82 -4.06 1.72 -18.59
N THR A 83 -4.91 0.70 -18.58
CA THR A 83 -6.35 0.84 -18.81
C THR A 83 -7.14 1.20 -17.55
N HIS A 84 -6.53 1.02 -16.38
CA HIS A 84 -7.14 1.27 -15.08
C HIS A 84 -6.06 1.60 -14.03
N MET A 85 -6.43 2.34 -12.99
CA MET A 85 -5.63 2.58 -11.80
C MET A 85 -5.92 1.52 -10.72
N ALA A 86 -5.08 1.40 -9.70
CA ALA A 86 -5.34 0.53 -8.54
C ALA A 86 -6.62 0.92 -7.75
N ARG A 87 -7.15 2.13 -7.99
CA ARG A 87 -8.44 2.61 -7.46
C ARG A 87 -9.61 2.34 -8.41
N ASP A 88 -9.32 2.09 -9.68
CA ASP A 88 -10.32 1.76 -10.68
C ASP A 88 -10.63 0.28 -10.52
N LEU A 89 -11.92 -0.01 -10.41
CA LEU A 89 -12.38 -1.33 -10.05
C LEU A 89 -12.25 -2.20 -11.30
N TYR A 90 -11.41 -3.22 -11.20
CA TYR A 90 -11.29 -4.21 -12.26
C TYR A 90 -12.45 -5.19 -12.18
N ALA A 91 -12.78 -5.82 -13.31
CA ALA A 91 -13.81 -6.86 -13.38
C ALA A 91 -13.48 -7.97 -12.37
N GLY A 92 -14.30 -8.10 -11.33
CA GLY A 92 -14.12 -9.05 -10.23
C GLY A 92 -13.83 -8.43 -8.84
N GLN A 93 -13.56 -7.12 -8.73
CA GLN A 93 -13.47 -6.47 -7.43
C GLN A 93 -14.88 -6.06 -6.94
N PRO A 94 -15.36 -6.54 -5.78
CA PRO A 94 -16.65 -6.12 -5.27
C PRO A 94 -16.60 -4.64 -4.91
N GLN A 95 -17.41 -3.85 -5.60
CA GLN A 95 -17.74 -2.46 -5.26
C GLN A 95 -18.48 -2.42 -3.91
N ALA A 96 -17.76 -2.54 -2.80
CA ALA A 96 -18.32 -2.32 -1.48
C ALA A 96 -18.50 -0.81 -1.26
N CYS A 97 -19.73 -0.40 -0.96
CA CYS A 97 -20.06 0.98 -0.65
C CYS A 97 -19.20 1.47 0.52
N ARG A 98 -18.53 2.61 0.37
CA ARG A 98 -17.66 3.17 1.42
C ARG A 98 -18.40 3.61 2.69
N LYS A 99 -19.74 3.73 2.63
CA LYS A 99 -20.59 4.07 3.77
C LYS A 99 -21.08 2.83 4.53
N CYS A 100 -21.57 1.80 3.84
CA CYS A 100 -22.15 0.62 4.51
C CYS A 100 -21.36 -0.68 4.34
N GLY A 101 -20.46 -0.77 3.35
CA GLY A 101 -19.72 -1.98 2.99
C GLY A 101 -20.50 -2.97 2.10
N SER A 102 -21.77 -2.71 1.81
CA SER A 102 -22.58 -3.55 0.92
C SER A 102 -22.20 -3.34 -0.54
N THR A 103 -22.34 -4.38 -1.34
CA THR A 103 -22.17 -4.32 -2.79
C THR A 103 -23.46 -3.87 -3.47
N GLY A 104 -23.36 -3.35 -4.70
CA GLY A 104 -24.53 -2.99 -5.52
C GLY A 104 -24.96 -1.51 -5.47
N HIS A 105 -24.31 -0.67 -4.68
CA HIS A 105 -24.54 0.79 -4.74
C HIS A 105 -23.30 1.60 -4.34
N ASN A 106 -23.26 2.86 -4.78
CA ASN A 106 -22.19 3.82 -4.46
C ASN A 106 -22.52 4.63 -3.21
N ALA A 107 -21.49 5.25 -2.61
CA ALA A 107 -21.62 6.05 -1.38
C ALA A 107 -22.65 7.20 -1.50
N ASP A 108 -22.86 7.73 -2.71
CA ASP A 108 -23.85 8.77 -3.00
C ASP A 108 -25.30 8.28 -2.91
N ARG A 109 -25.56 7.02 -3.27
CA ARG A 109 -26.89 6.39 -3.21
C ARG A 109 -27.04 5.48 -1.98
N CYS A 110 -26.24 5.73 -0.95
CA CYS A 110 -26.23 4.94 0.26
C CYS A 110 -26.92 5.67 1.39
N GLU A 111 -28.08 5.15 1.77
CA GLU A 111 -28.90 5.63 2.89
C GLU A 111 -28.40 5.09 4.24
N GLN A 112 -27.56 4.06 4.22
CA GLN A 112 -27.08 3.38 5.42
C GLN A 112 -25.62 3.75 5.69
N MET A 113 -25.35 4.36 6.84
CA MET A 113 -23.98 4.62 7.26
C MET A 113 -23.55 3.65 8.34
N ARG A 114 -22.45 2.92 8.11
CA ARG A 114 -21.83 2.02 9.06
C ARG A 114 -20.85 2.79 9.94
N CYS A 115 -21.04 2.72 11.24
CA CYS A 115 -20.12 3.27 12.20
C CYS A 115 -18.76 2.55 12.09
N ARG A 116 -17.69 3.30 11.88
CA ARG A 116 -16.33 2.74 11.74
C ARG A 116 -15.74 2.22 13.05
N SER A 117 -16.40 2.50 14.18
CA SER A 117 -15.94 2.09 15.51
C SER A 117 -16.56 0.77 15.94
N CYS A 118 -17.87 0.58 15.75
CA CYS A 118 -18.55 -0.63 16.20
C CYS A 118 -19.14 -1.49 15.07
N GLY A 119 -19.10 -1.01 13.82
CA GLY A 119 -19.60 -1.74 12.66
C GLY A 119 -21.13 -1.78 12.51
N LYS A 120 -21.90 -1.15 13.42
CA LYS A 120 -23.37 -1.04 13.32
C LYS A 120 -23.78 0.09 12.38
N ILE A 121 -24.94 -0.05 11.74
CA ILE A 121 -25.52 0.97 10.87
C ILE A 121 -26.37 1.99 11.65
N GLY A 122 -26.54 3.19 11.10
CA GLY A 122 -27.47 4.20 11.64
C GLY A 122 -26.86 5.29 12.52
N HIS A 123 -25.54 5.31 12.71
CA HIS A 123 -24.85 6.40 13.43
C HIS A 123 -23.40 6.59 12.95
N ILE A 124 -22.83 7.77 13.24
CA ILE A 124 -21.41 8.08 13.00
C ILE A 124 -20.53 7.68 14.19
N THR A 125 -19.24 7.55 13.93
CA THR A 125 -18.22 7.30 14.97
C THR A 125 -18.27 8.27 16.15
N LYS A 126 -18.72 9.51 15.94
CA LYS A 126 -18.83 10.53 16.99
C LYS A 126 -19.95 10.22 18.00
N ASP A 127 -21.04 9.61 17.54
CA ASP A 127 -22.22 9.26 18.34
C ASP A 127 -22.21 7.77 18.76
N CYS A 128 -21.07 7.09 18.58
CA CYS A 128 -20.91 5.68 18.91
C CYS A 128 -20.71 5.51 20.41
N LYS A 129 -21.71 4.90 21.08
CA LYS A 129 -21.65 4.55 22.50
C LYS A 129 -20.97 3.19 22.77
N GLU A 130 -20.75 2.41 21.73
CA GLU A 130 -20.16 1.07 21.78
C GLU A 130 -18.62 1.13 21.76
N PRO A 131 -17.93 0.12 22.33
CA PRO A 131 -16.48 0.03 22.28
C PRO A 131 -15.97 -0.09 20.84
N ARG A 132 -14.76 0.42 20.60
CA ARG A 132 -14.10 0.33 19.30
C ARG A 132 -13.64 -1.10 19.04
N LYS A 133 -14.10 -1.68 17.94
CA LYS A 133 -13.72 -3.02 17.49
C LYS A 133 -12.79 -2.95 16.28
N CYS A 134 -11.94 -3.94 16.15
CA CYS A 134 -11.10 -4.14 14.99
C CYS A 134 -11.99 -4.45 13.78
N HIS A 135 -11.97 -3.60 12.75
CA HIS A 135 -12.77 -3.82 11.55
C HIS A 135 -12.35 -5.04 10.70
N LEU A 136 -11.22 -5.68 11.04
CA LEU A 136 -10.70 -6.86 10.36
C LEU A 136 -11.13 -8.15 11.07
N CYS A 137 -11.33 -8.15 12.39
CA CYS A 137 -11.59 -9.36 13.20
C CYS A 137 -12.60 -9.20 14.34
N ASP A 138 -13.27 -8.05 14.42
CA ASP A 138 -14.28 -7.70 15.43
C ASP A 138 -13.81 -7.75 16.90
N SER A 139 -12.50 -7.89 17.13
CA SER A 139 -11.90 -7.87 18.46
C SER A 139 -11.92 -6.46 19.08
N GLU A 140 -12.23 -6.38 20.38
CA GLU A 140 -12.22 -5.12 21.14
C GLU A 140 -10.85 -4.79 21.77
N THR A 141 -9.88 -5.71 21.67
CA THR A 141 -8.59 -5.60 22.38
C THR A 141 -7.50 -4.90 21.59
N HIS A 142 -7.67 -4.74 20.27
CA HIS A 142 -6.67 -4.14 19.40
C HIS A 142 -7.32 -3.42 18.20
N MET A 143 -6.57 -2.50 17.61
CA MET A 143 -6.98 -1.82 16.38
C MET A 143 -6.51 -2.62 15.15
N ALA A 144 -7.09 -2.35 13.99
CA ALA A 144 -6.71 -3.02 12.74
C ALA A 144 -5.26 -2.82 12.30
N ARG A 145 -4.59 -1.82 12.86
CA ARG A 145 -3.16 -1.59 12.68
C ARG A 145 -2.32 -2.68 13.35
N ASP A 146 -2.79 -3.15 14.49
CA ASP A 146 -2.16 -4.15 15.37
C ASP A 146 -2.81 -5.53 15.21
N CYS A 147 -3.72 -5.67 14.24
CA CYS A 147 -4.36 -6.93 13.94
C CYS A 147 -3.38 -7.85 13.23
N THR A 148 -3.12 -8.99 13.86
CA THR A 148 -2.25 -10.05 13.35
C THR A 148 -2.93 -10.93 12.30
N ARG A 149 -4.23 -10.71 12.04
CA ARG A 149 -5.00 -11.46 11.02
C ARG A 149 -4.58 -11.02 9.61
N PRO A 150 -4.45 -11.96 8.65
CA PRO A 150 -4.07 -11.61 7.30
C PRO A 150 -5.05 -10.63 6.67
N ARG A 151 -4.50 -9.67 5.92
CA ARG A 151 -5.26 -8.63 5.22
C ARG A 151 -5.75 -9.08 3.83
N SER A 152 -5.55 -10.34 3.46
CA SER A 152 -5.93 -10.83 2.14
C SER A 152 -7.44 -11.06 2.06
N TYR A 153 -8.05 -10.62 0.96
CA TYR A 153 -9.48 -10.76 0.71
C TYR A 153 -9.93 -12.23 0.74
N SER A 154 -9.07 -13.14 0.26
CA SER A 154 -9.28 -14.59 0.20
C SER A 154 -9.38 -15.26 1.58
N GLU A 155 -8.66 -14.78 2.59
CA GLU A 155 -8.64 -15.39 3.93
C GLU A 155 -9.72 -14.81 4.86
N ILE A 156 -10.21 -13.59 4.56
CA ILE A 156 -11.28 -12.93 5.33
C ILE A 156 -12.66 -13.57 5.05
N GLU A 157 -12.91 -14.06 3.83
CA GLU A 157 -14.14 -14.79 3.47
C GLU A 157 -14.19 -16.17 4.13
N ALA A 158 -13.06 -16.89 4.16
CA ALA A 158 -12.97 -18.22 4.78
C ALA A 158 -13.18 -18.22 6.31
N GLY A 159 -12.98 -17.08 6.98
CA GLY A 159 -13.17 -16.93 8.42
C GLY A 159 -14.55 -16.41 8.85
N ARG A 160 -15.50 -16.28 7.92
CA ARG A 160 -16.86 -15.76 8.19
C ARG A 160 -17.97 -16.80 8.03
N THR A 161 -17.63 -18.04 7.66
CA THR A 161 -18.54 -19.17 7.45
C THR A 161 -18.37 -20.26 8.52
N THR A 162 -18.41 -19.86 9.78
CA THR A 162 -18.66 -20.79 10.90
C THR A 162 -19.76 -20.25 11.78
#